data_AF-A0A846DQS7-F1
#
_entry.id   AF-A0A846DQS7-F1
#
_cell.length_a   1.000
_cell.length_b   1.000
_cell.length_c   1.000
_cell.angle_alpha   90.00
_cell.angle_beta   90.00
_cell.angle_gamma   90.00
#
_symmetry.space_group_name_H-M   'P 1'
#
loop_
_entity.id
_entity.type
_entity.pdbx_description
1 polymer ?
#
loop_
_entity_poly.entity_id
_entity_poly.type
_entity_poly.pdbx_seq_one_letter_code
_entity_poly.pdbx_strand_id
1 'polypeptide(L)'
;MTRKPNSKNTKAEILEAYKELLAERNALEKEMKQMNKTETPQVSTVEKKQTNGSVPAKVMKDKMMYTLDSLVKLQLGFGSSVSELSEKLTSEAAKLEELRTAVTEETQQLAELHNLSEIQDDTLDTLIENYQNSSKAFDEEIYQKREELELEINQLKQSWDKEQEEQQRAIKERNEEQNKTRKRDAQEYDYNLALQRSLDKETYNHNQERLYKELEETRQQQEKQWAERENAIAEREKQFEELKTKVEAFDQEKSVAIKKAQEEGKAIASHQVKIQADLQNKELEGNNRVYQLRIESLEQTIKESSARIHSLSQQL
;
A
#
# COMPACT_ATOMS: atom_id res chain seq x y z
N MET A 1 8.70 34.30 33.89
CA MET A 1 7.27 34.11 33.62
C MET A 1 7.13 32.86 32.77
N THR A 2 6.75 31.74 33.39
CA THR A 2 6.64 30.44 32.72
C THR A 2 5.46 30.42 31.75
N ARG A 3 5.71 29.92 30.53
CA ARG A 3 4.69 29.82 29.48
C ARG A 3 3.71 28.70 29.85
N LYS A 4 2.45 29.06 30.14
CA LYS A 4 1.39 28.06 30.36
C LYS A 4 1.11 27.29 29.06
N PRO A 5 1.21 25.96 29.04
CA PRO A 5 0.94 25.19 27.83
C PRO A 5 -0.54 25.30 27.44
N ASN A 6 -0.81 25.58 26.16
CA ASN A 6 -2.14 25.65 25.55
C ASN A 6 -2.25 24.58 24.44
N SER A 7 -3.45 24.18 24.06
CA SER A 7 -3.76 23.14 23.06
C SER A 7 -3.23 23.40 21.64
N LYS A 8 -2.65 24.58 21.39
CA LYS A 8 -2.00 24.97 20.13
C LYS A 8 -0.48 24.75 20.12
N ASN A 9 0.13 24.38 21.25
CA ASN A 9 1.59 24.21 21.34
C ASN A 9 2.03 22.82 20.87
N THR A 10 3.18 22.75 20.23
CA THR A 10 3.75 21.48 19.74
C THR A 10 4.23 20.61 20.91
N LYS A 11 4.27 19.29 20.71
CA LYS A 11 4.70 18.32 21.74
C LYS A 11 6.10 18.65 22.31
N ALA A 12 6.98 19.23 21.50
CA ALA A 12 8.30 19.67 21.92
C ALA A 12 8.22 20.84 22.92
N GLU A 13 7.39 21.84 22.64
CA GLU A 13 7.20 23.02 23.51
C GLU A 13 6.51 22.66 24.83
N ILE A 14 5.61 21.66 24.83
CA ILE A 14 4.97 21.16 26.05
C ILE A 14 5.98 20.43 26.95
N LEU A 15 6.89 19.64 26.37
CA LEU A 15 7.92 18.93 27.11
C LEU A 15 8.98 19.87 27.71
N GLU A 16 9.30 20.96 27.00
CA GLU A 16 10.22 21.98 27.48
C GLU A 16 9.61 22.77 28.65
N ALA A 17 8.35 23.21 28.50
CA ALA A 17 7.61 23.87 29.59
C ALA A 17 7.44 22.98 30.83
N TYR A 18 7.25 21.67 30.65
CA TYR A 18 7.17 20.72 31.77
C TYR A 18 8.50 20.56 32.52
N LYS A 19 9.63 20.54 31.78
CA LYS A 19 10.97 20.47 32.37
C LYS A 19 11.31 21.73 33.16
N GLU A 20 10.94 22.91 32.67
CA GLU A 20 11.12 24.18 33.38
C GLU A 20 10.29 24.22 34.68
N LEU A 21 9.04 23.75 34.65
CA LEU A 21 8.16 23.72 35.82
C LEU A 21 8.65 22.75 36.91
N LEU A 22 9.22 21.60 36.51
CA LEU A 22 9.87 20.68 37.43
C LEU A 22 11.11 21.31 38.09
N ALA A 23 11.91 22.07 37.34
CA ALA A 23 13.07 22.77 37.88
C ALA A 23 12.66 23.84 38.92
N GLU A 24 11.60 24.61 38.65
CA GLU A 24 11.06 25.60 39.61
C GLU A 24 10.50 24.92 40.87
N ARG A 25 9.77 23.81 40.75
CA ARG A 25 9.25 23.05 41.89
C ARG A 25 10.39 22.55 42.80
N ASN A 26 11.44 22.01 42.21
CA ASN A 26 12.60 21.52 42.94
C ASN A 26 13.41 22.64 43.62
N ALA A 27 13.43 23.85 43.04
CA ALA A 27 14.04 25.02 43.65
C ALA A 27 13.24 25.51 44.87
N LEU A 28 11.91 25.63 44.72
CA LEU A 28 11.01 26.03 45.80
C LEU A 28 11.00 25.04 46.96
N GLU A 29 11.09 23.73 46.68
CA GLU A 29 11.15 22.71 47.74
C GLU A 29 12.46 22.80 48.56
N LYS A 30 13.57 23.23 47.93
CA LYS A 30 14.83 23.48 48.63
C LYS A 30 14.76 24.72 49.51
N GLU A 31 14.12 25.80 49.06
CA GLU A 31 13.90 27.00 49.88
C GLU A 31 12.99 26.72 51.08
N MET A 32 11.90 25.97 50.88
CA MET A 32 10.97 25.58 51.95
C MET A 32 11.64 24.71 53.04
N LYS A 33 12.55 23.81 52.66
CA LYS A 33 13.31 22.99 53.61
C LYS A 33 14.36 23.79 54.40
N GLN A 34 14.79 24.95 53.91
CA GLN A 34 15.71 25.84 54.62
C GLN A 34 14.98 26.74 55.63
N MET A 35 13.72 27.10 55.40
CA MET A 35 12.92 27.92 56.35
C MET A 35 12.42 27.16 57.58
N ASN A 36 12.16 25.84 57.49
CA ASN A 36 11.57 25.06 58.60
C ASN A 36 12.58 24.57 59.66
N LYS A 37 13.78 25.14 59.75
CA LYS A 37 14.85 24.65 60.65
C LYS A 37 15.20 25.56 61.83
N THR A 38 14.44 26.63 62.05
CA THR A 38 14.63 27.54 63.18
C THR A 38 13.29 27.82 63.84
N GLU A 39 13.00 27.11 64.94
CA GLU A 39 12.23 27.61 66.11
C GLU A 39 11.91 26.45 67.08
N THR A 40 12.60 26.40 68.22
CA THR A 40 12.07 25.86 69.48
C THR A 40 12.66 26.65 70.66
N PRO A 41 11.84 27.16 71.58
CA PRO A 41 12.29 27.54 72.92
C PRO A 41 11.65 26.67 74.03
N GLN A 42 12.48 26.32 75.02
CA GLN A 42 12.11 25.70 76.30
C GLN A 42 11.66 26.75 77.31
N VAL A 43 10.67 26.47 78.17
CA VAL A 43 10.57 27.07 79.52
C VAL A 43 9.98 26.08 80.55
N SER A 44 10.59 26.14 81.73
CA SER A 44 10.49 25.42 83.00
C SER A 44 9.26 25.68 83.89
N THR A 45 8.96 24.75 84.79
CA THR A 45 8.07 24.92 85.96
C THR A 45 8.75 24.53 87.27
N VAL A 46 8.55 25.35 88.31
CA VAL A 46 8.99 25.21 89.71
C VAL A 46 7.74 25.36 90.58
N GLU A 47 7.55 24.51 91.60
CA GLU A 47 6.64 24.85 92.72
C GLU A 47 7.00 24.11 94.03
N LYS A 48 6.98 24.88 95.14
CA LYS A 48 7.04 24.56 96.58
C LYS A 48 5.72 25.14 97.16
N LYS A 49 5.03 24.69 98.21
CA LYS A 49 5.41 24.31 99.59
C LYS A 49 4.12 23.99 100.41
N GLN A 50 4.25 23.07 101.38
CA GLN A 50 3.66 22.94 102.75
C GLN A 50 2.46 23.82 103.23
N THR A 51 1.58 23.27 104.13
CA THR A 51 1.65 23.45 105.62
C THR A 51 0.50 22.80 106.44
N ASN A 52 0.90 22.16 107.56
CA ASN A 52 0.42 22.14 108.97
C ASN A 52 -1.05 22.07 109.43
N GLY A 53 -1.25 21.34 110.55
CA GLY A 53 -2.29 21.60 111.56
C GLY A 53 -2.02 20.89 112.90
N SER A 54 -1.99 21.66 114.01
CA SER A 54 -2.03 21.17 115.40
C SER A 54 -2.92 22.08 116.24
N VAL A 55 -3.56 21.54 117.28
CA VAL A 55 -4.53 22.19 118.19
C VAL A 55 -4.19 21.75 119.66
N PRO A 56 -4.89 22.18 120.73
CA PRO A 56 -4.66 23.37 121.59
C PRO A 56 -4.50 23.02 123.11
N ALA A 57 -4.52 24.02 124.02
CA ALA A 57 -5.53 24.12 125.12
C ALA A 57 -5.23 25.16 126.25
N LYS A 58 -6.32 25.83 126.69
CA LYS A 58 -6.78 26.25 128.06
C LYS A 58 -5.93 27.13 129.00
N VAL A 59 -6.59 28.08 129.71
CA VAL A 59 -7.03 27.98 131.14
C VAL A 59 -7.78 29.28 131.59
N MET A 60 -8.67 29.11 132.58
CA MET A 60 -9.69 29.99 133.21
C MET A 60 -9.18 30.83 134.42
N LYS A 61 -9.70 32.06 134.64
CA LYS A 61 -10.22 32.62 135.94
C LYS A 61 -10.54 34.14 135.87
N ASP A 62 -11.79 34.52 136.22
CA ASP A 62 -12.21 35.67 137.08
C ASP A 62 -13.63 36.16 136.78
N LYS A 63 -14.63 35.52 137.40
CA LYS A 63 -16.06 35.59 137.03
C LYS A 63 -16.77 36.95 137.19
N MET A 64 -16.21 37.96 137.89
CA MET A 64 -16.89 39.26 138.07
C MET A 64 -16.38 40.34 137.09
N MET A 65 -15.08 40.30 136.75
CA MET A 65 -14.58 40.95 135.53
C MET A 65 -15.10 40.22 134.28
N TYR A 66 -15.26 38.91 134.34
CA TYR A 66 -15.85 38.12 133.25
C TYR A 66 -17.31 38.45 133.00
N THR A 67 -18.14 38.84 133.98
CA THR A 67 -19.54 39.18 133.68
C THR A 67 -19.64 40.54 132.98
N LEU A 68 -18.85 41.53 133.40
CA LEU A 68 -18.80 42.85 132.77
C LEU A 68 -18.10 42.80 131.40
N ASP A 69 -16.97 42.09 131.31
CA ASP A 69 -16.26 41.79 130.07
C ASP A 69 -17.07 40.84 129.18
N SER A 70 -17.87 39.91 129.72
CA SER A 70 -18.78 39.08 128.93
C SER A 70 -19.98 39.86 128.42
N LEU A 71 -20.48 40.87 129.15
CA LEU A 71 -21.57 41.72 128.66
C LEU A 71 -21.07 42.64 127.56
N VAL A 72 -19.86 43.21 127.72
CA VAL A 72 -19.17 43.97 126.68
C VAL A 72 -18.82 43.07 125.51
N LYS A 73 -18.30 41.86 125.70
CA LYS A 73 -18.05 40.86 124.64
C LYS A 73 -19.33 40.30 124.03
N LEU A 74 -20.46 40.27 124.75
CA LEU A 74 -21.75 39.89 124.18
C LEU A 74 -22.26 41.03 123.30
N GLN A 75 -22.12 42.29 123.72
CA GLN A 75 -22.52 43.44 122.91
C GLN A 75 -21.59 43.64 121.71
N LEU A 76 -20.28 43.48 121.89
CA LEU A 76 -19.29 43.48 120.80
C LEU A 76 -19.45 42.25 119.90
N GLY A 77 -19.72 41.09 120.48
CA GLY A 77 -19.88 39.80 119.79
C GLY A 77 -21.22 39.67 119.05
N PHE A 78 -22.27 40.30 119.55
CA PHE A 78 -23.56 40.42 118.86
C PHE A 78 -23.46 41.50 117.77
N GLY A 79 -22.78 42.62 118.03
CA GLY A 79 -22.44 43.62 117.01
C GLY A 79 -21.56 43.05 115.90
N SER A 80 -20.55 42.25 116.24
CA SER A 80 -19.66 41.61 115.27
C SER A 80 -20.35 40.46 114.53
N SER A 81 -21.15 39.64 115.20
CA SER A 81 -21.91 38.56 114.53
C SER A 81 -23.00 39.13 113.61
N VAL A 82 -23.66 40.23 114.00
CA VAL A 82 -24.62 40.93 113.13
C VAL A 82 -23.89 41.61 111.98
N SER A 83 -22.71 42.19 112.21
CA SER A 83 -21.88 42.77 111.14
C SER A 83 -21.39 41.69 110.17
N GLU A 84 -20.88 40.56 110.65
CA GLU A 84 -20.45 39.41 109.84
C GLU A 84 -21.62 38.75 109.11
N LEU A 85 -22.80 38.63 109.74
CA LEU A 85 -23.99 38.13 109.06
C LEU A 85 -24.43 39.11 107.97
N SER A 86 -24.37 40.42 108.23
CA SER A 86 -24.66 41.44 107.22
C SER A 86 -23.64 41.38 106.09
N GLU A 87 -22.35 41.23 106.40
CA GLU A 87 -21.28 41.16 105.40
C GLU A 87 -21.40 39.89 104.56
N LYS A 88 -21.72 38.75 105.18
CA LYS A 88 -22.03 37.50 104.45
C LYS A 88 -23.26 37.65 103.58
N LEU A 89 -24.34 38.23 104.10
CA LEU A 89 -25.58 38.42 103.36
C LEU A 89 -25.40 39.42 102.22
N THR A 90 -24.55 40.43 102.40
CA THR A 90 -24.15 41.38 101.35
C THR A 90 -23.24 40.71 100.31
N SER A 91 -22.32 39.84 100.73
CA SER A 91 -21.46 39.08 99.81
C SER A 91 -22.21 38.00 99.03
N GLU A 92 -23.18 37.32 99.66
CA GLU A 92 -24.08 36.36 99.03
C GLU A 92 -25.03 37.09 98.07
N ALA A 93 -25.56 38.25 98.46
CA ALA A 93 -26.36 39.09 97.57
C ALA A 93 -25.55 39.57 96.36
N ALA A 94 -24.30 40.02 96.56
CA ALA A 94 -23.40 40.42 95.47
C ALA A 94 -23.08 39.25 94.53
N LYS A 95 -22.80 38.05 95.05
CA LYS A 95 -22.60 36.85 94.23
C LYS A 95 -23.85 36.42 93.48
N LEU A 96 -25.02 36.55 94.10
CA LEU A 96 -26.29 36.22 93.46
C LEU A 96 -26.60 37.23 92.35
N GLU A 97 -26.26 38.51 92.55
CA GLU A 97 -26.37 39.54 91.53
C GLU A 97 -25.39 39.32 90.37
N GLU A 98 -24.14 38.96 90.65
CA GLU A 98 -23.14 38.59 89.64
C GLU A 98 -23.56 37.35 88.82
N LEU A 99 -24.12 36.33 89.49
CA LEU A 99 -24.70 35.16 88.83
C LEU A 99 -25.90 35.54 87.96
N ARG A 100 -26.75 36.47 88.42
CA ARG A 100 -27.90 36.95 87.63
C ARG A 100 -27.44 37.72 86.41
N THR A 101 -26.44 38.59 86.52
CA THR A 101 -25.91 39.34 85.38
C THR A 101 -25.25 38.40 84.37
N ALA A 102 -24.47 37.41 84.83
CA ALA A 102 -23.86 36.41 83.95
C ALA A 102 -24.93 35.57 83.21
N VAL A 103 -26.00 35.15 83.90
CA VAL A 103 -27.12 34.43 83.27
C VAL A 103 -27.83 35.32 82.24
N THR A 104 -28.02 36.62 82.52
CA THR A 104 -28.62 37.53 81.53
C THR A 104 -27.74 37.80 80.32
N GLU A 105 -26.42 37.85 80.49
CA GLU A 105 -25.49 38.03 79.38
C GLU A 105 -25.41 36.77 78.51
N GLU A 106 -25.29 35.59 79.11
CA GLU A 106 -25.29 34.31 78.39
C GLU A 106 -26.60 34.07 77.64
N THR A 107 -27.75 34.42 78.24
CA THR A 107 -29.05 34.33 77.55
C THR A 107 -29.17 35.31 76.38
N GLN A 108 -28.64 36.54 76.50
CA GLN A 108 -28.59 37.48 75.38
C GLN A 108 -27.66 37.00 74.26
N GLN A 109 -26.49 36.47 74.59
CA GLN A 109 -25.57 35.89 73.61
C GLN A 109 -26.18 34.69 72.90
N LEU A 110 -26.93 33.83 73.61
CA LEU A 110 -27.65 32.70 73.03
C LEU A 110 -28.76 33.16 72.07
N ALA A 111 -29.53 34.19 72.47
CA ALA A 111 -30.56 34.78 71.62
C ALA A 111 -29.99 35.40 70.35
N GLU A 112 -28.87 36.12 70.44
CA GLU A 112 -28.24 36.79 69.31
C GLU A 112 -27.55 35.80 68.36
N LEU A 113 -26.85 34.79 68.91
CA LEU A 113 -26.12 33.81 68.11
C LEU A 113 -27.06 32.84 67.37
N HIS A 114 -28.17 32.45 68.01
CA HIS A 114 -29.11 31.47 67.47
C HIS A 114 -30.44 32.07 67.00
N ASN A 115 -30.59 33.40 67.02
CA ASN A 115 -31.79 34.14 66.63
C ASN A 115 -33.07 33.60 67.31
N LEU A 116 -33.01 33.35 68.61
CA LEU A 116 -34.12 32.84 69.40
C LEU A 116 -34.95 34.00 69.97
N SER A 117 -36.21 34.12 69.55
CA SER A 117 -37.10 35.22 69.97
C SER A 117 -37.74 35.02 71.35
N GLU A 118 -37.81 33.79 71.87
CA GLU A 118 -38.27 33.47 73.23
C GLU A 118 -37.38 32.36 73.80
N ILE A 119 -36.80 32.59 74.98
CA ILE A 119 -35.95 31.62 75.70
C ILE A 119 -36.81 31.02 76.82
N GLN A 120 -37.35 29.83 76.57
CA GLN A 120 -37.95 28.96 77.60
C GLN A 120 -36.91 27.94 78.08
N ASP A 121 -37.14 27.34 79.25
CA ASP A 121 -36.21 26.38 79.87
C ASP A 121 -35.83 25.20 78.93
N ASP A 122 -36.75 24.79 78.03
CA ASP A 122 -36.54 23.69 77.06
C ASP A 122 -35.93 24.13 75.71
N THR A 123 -35.65 25.41 75.50
CA THR A 123 -35.16 25.93 74.20
C THR A 123 -33.77 25.46 73.83
N LEU A 124 -32.90 25.29 74.81
CA LEU A 124 -31.56 24.75 74.60
C LEU A 124 -31.63 23.26 74.22
N ASP A 125 -32.48 22.49 74.91
CA ASP A 125 -32.64 21.06 74.66
C ASP A 125 -33.24 20.80 73.27
N THR A 126 -34.25 21.57 72.88
CA THR A 126 -34.83 21.49 71.52
C THR A 126 -33.84 21.91 70.43
N LEU A 127 -32.99 22.91 70.68
CA LEU A 127 -31.93 23.32 69.75
C LEU A 127 -30.87 22.21 69.60
N ILE A 128 -30.44 21.62 70.72
CA ILE A 128 -29.51 20.49 70.72
C ILE A 128 -30.11 19.30 69.98
N GLU A 129 -31.38 18.98 70.22
CA GLU A 129 -32.09 17.89 69.53
C GLU A 129 -32.19 18.16 68.02
N ASN A 130 -32.48 19.39 67.60
CA ASN A 130 -32.49 19.79 66.19
C ASN A 130 -31.11 19.67 65.54
N TYR A 131 -30.03 20.07 66.21
CA TYR A 131 -28.67 19.90 65.70
C TYR A 131 -28.28 18.43 65.61
N GLN A 132 -28.66 17.61 66.59
CA GLN A 132 -28.41 16.16 66.56
C GLN A 132 -29.19 15.49 65.42
N ASN A 133 -30.45 15.85 65.22
CA ASN A 133 -31.29 15.34 64.14
C ASN A 133 -30.77 15.81 62.77
N SER A 134 -30.37 17.07 62.64
CA SER A 134 -29.76 17.61 61.42
C SER A 134 -28.41 16.96 61.12
N SER A 135 -27.57 16.73 62.14
CA SER A 135 -26.30 16.01 61.96
C SER A 135 -26.52 14.60 61.45
N LYS A 136 -27.47 13.86 62.04
CA LYS A 136 -27.83 12.51 61.58
C LYS A 136 -28.35 12.52 60.15
N ALA A 137 -29.23 13.47 59.80
CA ALA A 137 -29.73 13.62 58.44
C ALA A 137 -28.61 13.94 57.44
N PHE A 138 -27.65 14.81 57.80
CA PHE A 138 -26.48 15.09 56.96
C PHE A 138 -25.57 13.87 56.81
N ASP A 139 -25.35 13.10 57.88
CA ASP A 139 -24.55 11.87 57.82
C ASP A 139 -25.22 10.83 56.90
N GLU A 140 -26.54 10.68 56.98
CA GLU A 140 -27.34 9.83 56.10
C GLU A 140 -27.27 10.30 54.64
N GLU A 141 -27.42 11.60 54.37
CA GLU A 141 -27.28 12.15 53.02
C GLU A 141 -25.87 11.96 52.44
N ILE A 142 -24.82 12.17 53.25
CA ILE A 142 -23.44 11.95 52.83
C ILE A 142 -23.21 10.48 52.54
N TYR A 143 -23.77 9.59 53.36
CA TYR A 143 -23.69 8.15 53.15
C TYR A 143 -24.36 7.75 51.83
N GLN A 144 -25.59 8.20 51.58
CA GLN A 144 -26.32 7.93 50.34
C GLN A 144 -25.56 8.45 49.11
N LYS A 145 -25.09 9.70 49.15
CA LYS A 145 -24.29 10.28 48.05
C LYS A 145 -23.00 9.52 47.80
N ARG A 146 -22.34 9.02 48.84
CA ARG A 146 -21.14 8.19 48.71
C ARG A 146 -21.46 6.85 48.06
N GLU A 147 -22.54 6.20 48.48
CA GLU A 147 -22.98 4.93 47.91
C GLU A 147 -23.39 5.08 46.44
N GLU A 148 -24.17 6.10 46.10
CA GLU A 148 -24.53 6.42 44.71
C GLU A 148 -23.30 6.67 43.83
N LEU A 149 -22.34 7.46 44.33
CA LEU A 149 -21.12 7.78 43.61
C LEU A 149 -20.23 6.53 43.45
N GLU A 150 -20.14 5.67 44.46
CA GLU A 150 -19.40 4.41 44.37
C GLU A 150 -20.03 3.45 43.36
N LEU A 151 -21.37 3.37 43.32
CA LEU A 151 -22.10 2.61 42.31
C LEU A 151 -21.85 3.18 40.91
N GLU A 152 -21.91 4.49 40.72
CA GLU A 152 -21.66 5.15 39.44
C GLU A 152 -20.21 4.90 38.97
N ILE A 153 -19.21 5.06 39.85
CA ILE A 153 -17.81 4.76 39.53
C ILE A 153 -17.64 3.30 39.12
N ASN A 154 -18.27 2.36 39.84
CA ASN A 154 -18.15 0.95 39.52
C ASN A 154 -18.84 0.60 38.19
N GLN A 155 -19.99 1.19 37.91
CA GLN A 155 -20.67 1.04 36.61
C GLN A 155 -19.82 1.61 35.47
N LEU A 156 -19.23 2.81 35.66
CA LEU A 156 -18.38 3.45 34.67
C LEU A 156 -17.13 2.59 34.39
N LYS A 157 -16.46 2.09 35.44
CA LYS A 157 -15.33 1.17 35.30
C LYS A 157 -15.70 -0.09 34.53
N GLN A 158 -16.81 -0.73 34.87
CA GLN A 158 -17.29 -1.92 34.15
C GLN A 158 -17.62 -1.62 32.69
N SER A 159 -18.22 -0.45 32.40
CA SER A 159 -18.50 -0.04 31.02
C SER A 159 -17.22 0.22 30.23
N TRP A 160 -16.24 0.86 30.86
CA TRP A 160 -14.93 1.13 30.28
C TRP A 160 -14.14 -0.14 30.00
N ASP A 161 -14.15 -1.10 30.93
CA ASP A 161 -13.48 -2.39 30.74
C ASP A 161 -14.11 -3.19 29.59
N LYS A 162 -15.45 -3.17 29.49
CA LYS A 162 -16.16 -3.77 28.35
C LYS A 162 -15.79 -3.10 27.02
N GLU A 163 -15.77 -1.77 26.99
CA GLU A 163 -15.38 -1.04 25.78
C GLU A 163 -13.92 -1.34 25.40
N GLN A 164 -13.00 -1.41 26.37
CA GLN A 164 -11.61 -1.81 26.13
C GLN A 164 -11.52 -3.21 25.53
N GLU A 165 -12.27 -4.19 26.06
CA GLU A 165 -12.30 -5.54 25.49
C GLU A 165 -12.86 -5.57 24.08
N GLU A 166 -13.95 -4.85 23.81
CA GLU A 166 -14.58 -4.77 22.49
C GLU A 166 -13.63 -4.11 21.47
N GLN A 167 -12.98 -3.01 21.85
CA GLN A 167 -11.98 -2.36 21.01
C GLN A 167 -10.79 -3.28 20.73
N GLN A 168 -10.30 -4.03 21.72
CA GLN A 168 -9.23 -5.00 21.51
C GLN A 168 -9.65 -6.13 20.57
N ARG A 169 -10.89 -6.63 20.68
CA ARG A 169 -11.43 -7.63 19.75
C ARG A 169 -11.54 -7.07 18.34
N ALA A 170 -12.12 -5.87 18.19
CA ALA A 170 -12.25 -5.19 16.90
C ALA A 170 -10.88 -4.93 16.23
N ILE A 171 -9.86 -4.51 17.00
CA ILE A 171 -8.50 -4.33 16.48
C ILE A 171 -7.90 -5.66 16.03
N LYS A 172 -8.07 -6.74 16.80
CA LYS A 172 -7.60 -8.08 16.44
C LYS A 172 -8.26 -8.57 15.15
N GLU A 173 -9.59 -8.50 15.08
CA GLU A 173 -10.35 -8.88 13.89
C GLU A 173 -9.95 -8.06 12.66
N ARG A 174 -9.82 -6.74 12.81
CA ARG A 174 -9.35 -5.86 11.72
C ARG A 174 -7.97 -6.25 11.24
N ASN A 175 -7.03 -6.51 12.15
CA ASN A 175 -5.66 -6.87 11.80
C ASN A 175 -5.58 -8.27 11.16
N GLU A 176 -6.39 -9.22 11.63
CA GLU A 176 -6.51 -10.55 11.03
C GLU A 176 -7.08 -10.48 9.62
N GLU A 177 -8.15 -9.71 9.41
CA GLU A 177 -8.73 -9.52 8.08
C GLU A 177 -7.74 -8.83 7.14
N GLN A 178 -7.09 -7.75 7.59
CA GLN A 178 -6.04 -7.09 6.81
C GLN A 178 -4.89 -8.04 6.45
N ASN A 179 -4.47 -8.92 7.37
CA ASN A 179 -3.44 -9.91 7.09
C ASN A 179 -3.92 -10.98 6.11
N LYS A 180 -5.18 -11.41 6.19
CA LYS A 180 -5.77 -12.35 5.21
C LYS A 180 -5.83 -11.72 3.84
N THR A 181 -6.31 -10.49 3.72
CA THR A 181 -6.36 -9.75 2.46
C THR A 181 -4.96 -9.57 1.88
N ARG A 182 -3.98 -9.10 2.67
CA ARG A 182 -2.59 -8.98 2.19
C ARG A 182 -2.00 -10.29 1.68
N LYS A 183 -2.26 -11.41 2.36
CA LYS A 183 -1.81 -12.74 1.92
C LYS A 183 -2.49 -13.15 0.63
N ARG A 184 -3.81 -12.94 0.51
CA ARG A 184 -4.57 -13.22 -0.70
C ARG A 184 -4.07 -12.39 -1.88
N ASP A 185 -3.94 -11.08 -1.70
CA ASP A 185 -3.47 -10.17 -2.74
C ASP A 185 -2.05 -10.52 -3.21
N ALA A 186 -1.15 -10.88 -2.28
CA ALA A 186 0.20 -11.32 -2.62
C ALA A 186 0.19 -12.63 -3.43
N GLN A 187 -0.63 -13.60 -3.03
CA GLN A 187 -0.79 -14.87 -3.76
C GLN A 187 -1.40 -14.67 -5.13
N GLU A 188 -2.45 -13.85 -5.25
CA GLU A 188 -3.09 -13.51 -6.52
C GLU A 188 -2.12 -12.77 -7.43
N TYR A 189 -1.34 -11.83 -6.90
CA TYR A 189 -0.32 -11.11 -7.66
C TYR A 189 0.75 -12.07 -8.20
N ASP A 190 1.33 -12.91 -7.34
CA ASP A 190 2.37 -13.87 -7.74
C ASP A 190 1.83 -14.88 -8.76
N TYR A 191 0.61 -15.36 -8.57
CA TYR A 191 -0.07 -16.25 -9.50
C TYR A 191 -0.31 -15.59 -10.86
N ASN A 192 -0.89 -14.38 -10.88
CA ASN A 192 -1.16 -13.64 -12.10
C ASN A 192 0.13 -13.30 -12.86
N LEU A 193 1.20 -12.93 -12.14
CA LEU A 193 2.51 -12.67 -12.72
C LEU A 193 3.11 -13.94 -13.34
N ALA A 194 3.01 -15.09 -12.65
CA ALA A 194 3.48 -16.37 -13.17
C ALA A 194 2.69 -16.81 -14.41
N LEU A 195 1.37 -16.65 -14.38
CA LEU A 195 0.48 -16.94 -15.50
C LEU A 195 0.82 -16.07 -16.71
N GLN A 196 0.95 -14.76 -16.51
CA GLN A 196 1.28 -13.82 -17.57
C GLN A 196 2.64 -14.17 -18.20
N ARG A 197 3.66 -14.46 -17.38
CA ARG A 197 4.98 -14.90 -17.87
C ARG A 197 4.91 -16.21 -18.65
N SER A 198 4.06 -17.16 -18.24
CA SER A 198 3.86 -18.41 -18.98
C SER A 198 3.23 -18.15 -20.34
N LEU A 199 2.16 -17.34 -20.38
CA LEU A 199 1.49 -16.96 -21.63
C LEU A 199 2.42 -16.18 -22.57
N ASP A 200 3.19 -15.23 -22.03
CA ASP A 200 4.18 -14.48 -22.81
C ASP A 200 5.27 -15.41 -23.38
N LYS A 201 5.70 -16.41 -22.60
CA LYS A 201 6.66 -17.42 -23.07
C LYS A 201 6.07 -18.34 -24.14
N GLU A 202 4.84 -18.80 -23.96
CA GLU A 202 4.14 -19.64 -24.93
C GLU A 202 3.89 -18.90 -26.25
N THR A 203 3.42 -17.66 -26.18
CA THR A 203 3.20 -16.81 -27.36
C THR A 203 4.52 -16.50 -28.08
N TYR A 204 5.59 -16.20 -27.34
CA TYR A 204 6.92 -16.02 -27.91
C TYR A 204 7.40 -17.29 -28.63
N ASN A 205 7.32 -18.46 -27.98
CA ASN A 205 7.72 -19.73 -28.57
C ASN A 205 6.90 -20.07 -29.82
N HIS A 206 5.58 -19.86 -29.77
CA HIS A 206 4.70 -20.08 -30.91
C HIS A 206 5.05 -19.16 -32.09
N ASN A 207 5.28 -17.87 -31.82
CA ASN A 207 5.71 -16.92 -32.85
C ASN A 207 7.07 -17.30 -33.45
N GLN A 208 8.00 -17.76 -32.61
CA GLN A 208 9.31 -18.23 -33.04
C GLN A 208 9.18 -19.46 -33.95
N GLU A 209 8.38 -20.46 -33.57
CA GLU A 209 8.11 -21.64 -34.40
C GLU A 209 7.44 -21.28 -35.73
N ARG A 210 6.47 -20.37 -35.71
CA ARG A 210 5.83 -19.87 -36.93
C ARG A 210 6.85 -19.22 -37.86
N LEU A 211 7.69 -18.33 -37.34
CA LEU A 211 8.71 -17.65 -38.13
C LEU A 211 9.73 -18.63 -38.73
N TYR A 212 10.13 -19.65 -37.97
CA TYR A 212 11.02 -20.69 -38.50
C TYR A 212 10.36 -21.51 -39.61
N LYS A 213 9.08 -21.84 -39.49
CA LYS A 213 8.33 -22.52 -40.56
C LYS A 213 8.23 -21.66 -41.81
N GLU A 214 7.88 -20.38 -41.67
CA GLU A 214 7.83 -19.44 -42.79
C GLU A 214 9.21 -19.27 -43.47
N LEU A 215 10.29 -19.22 -42.68
CA LEU A 215 11.65 -19.13 -43.22
C LEU A 215 12.06 -20.41 -43.97
N GLU A 216 11.70 -21.59 -43.45
CA GLU A 216 11.96 -22.85 -44.12
C GLU A 216 11.13 -23.00 -45.41
N GLU A 217 9.85 -22.63 -45.39
CA GLU A 217 8.98 -22.64 -46.57
C GLU A 217 9.49 -21.67 -47.65
N THR A 218 9.87 -20.45 -47.28
CA THR A 218 10.43 -19.46 -48.22
C THR A 218 11.77 -19.93 -48.79
N ARG A 219 12.63 -20.53 -47.97
CA ARG A 219 13.88 -21.14 -48.44
C ARG A 219 13.62 -22.27 -49.44
N GLN A 220 12.70 -23.19 -49.15
CA GLN A 220 12.35 -24.27 -50.07
C GLN A 220 11.75 -23.76 -51.38
N GLN A 221 10.93 -22.71 -51.33
CA GLN A 221 10.41 -22.06 -52.53
C GLN A 221 11.54 -21.43 -53.36
N GLN A 222 12.50 -20.76 -52.72
CA GLN A 222 13.66 -20.18 -53.40
C GLN A 222 14.56 -21.26 -54.01
N GLU A 223 14.86 -22.34 -53.28
CA GLU A 223 15.64 -23.47 -53.78
C GLU A 223 14.97 -24.09 -55.02
N LYS A 224 13.65 -24.27 -55.02
CA LYS A 224 12.90 -24.73 -56.21
C LYS A 224 13.01 -23.76 -57.38
N GLN A 225 12.80 -22.46 -57.14
CA GLN A 225 12.93 -21.44 -58.19
C GLN A 225 14.34 -21.37 -58.77
N TRP A 226 15.37 -21.56 -57.95
CA TRP A 226 16.76 -21.60 -58.42
C TRP A 226 17.04 -22.86 -59.23
N ALA A 227 16.58 -24.03 -58.78
CA ALA A 227 16.72 -25.27 -59.55
C ALA A 227 16.01 -25.20 -60.91
N GLU A 228 14.80 -24.64 -60.96
CA GLU A 228 14.07 -24.41 -62.22
C GLU A 228 14.84 -23.46 -63.15
N ARG A 229 15.39 -22.36 -62.62
CA ARG A 229 16.22 -21.43 -63.40
C ARG A 229 17.51 -22.06 -63.89
N GLU A 230 18.19 -22.83 -63.06
CA GLU A 230 19.42 -23.53 -63.41
C GLU A 230 19.17 -24.55 -64.53
N ASN A 231 18.09 -25.34 -64.42
CA ASN A 231 17.68 -26.26 -65.48
C ASN A 231 17.34 -25.53 -66.79
N ALA A 232 16.58 -24.42 -66.72
CA ALA A 232 16.22 -23.63 -67.89
C ALA A 232 17.46 -23.00 -68.57
N ILE A 233 18.44 -22.55 -67.80
CA ILE A 233 19.71 -22.03 -68.33
C ILE A 233 20.50 -23.18 -68.97
N ALA A 234 20.63 -24.33 -68.31
CA ALA A 234 21.33 -25.48 -68.85
C ALA A 234 20.71 -26.00 -70.16
N GLU A 235 19.38 -26.03 -70.27
CA GLU A 235 18.70 -26.36 -71.52
C GLU A 235 18.98 -25.34 -72.62
N ARG A 236 18.95 -24.04 -72.28
CA ARG A 236 19.26 -22.96 -73.23
C ARG A 236 20.71 -23.02 -73.71
N GLU A 237 21.66 -23.33 -72.82
CA GLU A 237 23.07 -23.52 -73.15
C GLU A 237 23.28 -24.71 -74.09
N LYS A 238 22.59 -25.83 -73.85
CA LYS A 238 22.61 -26.98 -74.77
C LYS A 238 22.07 -26.63 -76.15
N GLN A 239 20.91 -25.99 -76.22
CA GLN A 239 20.32 -25.53 -77.48
C GLN A 239 21.25 -24.54 -78.20
N PHE A 240 21.90 -23.66 -77.45
CA PHE A 240 22.86 -22.71 -78.00
C PHE A 240 24.07 -23.41 -78.63
N GLU A 241 24.67 -24.39 -77.94
CA GLU A 241 25.78 -25.17 -78.50
C GLU A 241 25.37 -26.01 -79.72
N GLU A 242 24.18 -26.62 -79.70
CA GLU A 242 23.63 -27.33 -80.87
C GLU A 242 23.41 -26.40 -82.07
N LEU A 243 22.87 -25.19 -81.84
CA LEU A 243 22.68 -24.21 -82.91
C LEU A 243 24.01 -23.65 -83.41
N LYS A 244 24.96 -23.40 -82.51
CA LYS A 244 26.29 -22.92 -82.86
C LYS A 244 27.03 -23.93 -83.73
N THR A 245 27.04 -25.20 -83.36
CA THR A 245 27.63 -26.28 -84.17
C THR A 245 26.96 -26.41 -85.54
N LYS A 246 25.63 -26.31 -85.64
CA LYS A 246 24.91 -26.27 -86.93
C LYS A 246 25.31 -25.06 -87.78
N VAL A 247 25.44 -23.87 -87.17
CA VAL A 247 25.86 -22.65 -87.89
C VAL A 247 27.30 -22.77 -88.39
N GLU A 248 28.21 -23.30 -87.58
CA GLU A 248 29.60 -23.55 -87.99
C GLU A 248 29.71 -24.59 -89.12
N ALA A 249 28.88 -25.63 -89.10
CA ALA A 249 28.82 -26.64 -90.16
C ALA A 249 28.10 -26.14 -91.43
N PHE A 250 27.20 -25.16 -91.31
CA PHE A 250 26.31 -24.71 -92.39
C PHE A 250 27.06 -24.26 -93.65
N ASP A 251 28.15 -23.51 -93.51
CA ASP A 251 28.92 -23.05 -94.67
C ASP A 251 29.58 -24.21 -95.42
N GLN A 252 30.05 -25.22 -94.70
CA GLN A 252 30.63 -26.43 -95.29
C GLN A 252 29.54 -27.26 -95.99
N GLU A 253 28.42 -27.52 -95.31
CA GLU A 253 27.28 -28.24 -95.87
C GLU A 253 26.72 -27.55 -97.12
N LYS A 254 26.58 -26.22 -97.08
CA LYS A 254 26.15 -25.40 -98.22
C LYS A 254 27.12 -25.52 -99.39
N SER A 255 28.43 -25.45 -99.15
CA SER A 255 29.45 -25.64 -100.18
C SER A 255 29.37 -27.04 -100.81
N VAL A 256 29.23 -28.08 -100.00
CA VAL A 256 29.07 -29.47 -100.48
C VAL A 256 27.79 -29.63 -101.30
N ALA A 257 26.66 -29.08 -100.82
CA ALA A 257 25.39 -29.14 -101.53
C ALA A 257 25.44 -28.39 -102.88
N ILE A 258 26.10 -27.22 -102.94
CA ILE A 258 26.31 -26.49 -104.19
C ILE A 258 27.16 -27.31 -105.16
N LYS A 259 28.27 -27.92 -104.69
CA LYS A 259 29.11 -28.78 -105.54
C LYS A 259 28.34 -29.97 -106.08
N LYS A 260 27.57 -30.66 -105.23
CA LYS A 260 26.73 -31.79 -105.63
C LYS A 260 25.68 -31.37 -106.67
N ALA A 261 24.98 -30.26 -106.44
CA ALA A 261 24.01 -29.74 -107.40
C ALA A 261 24.67 -29.31 -108.73
N GLN A 262 25.89 -28.76 -108.69
CA GLN A 262 26.67 -28.46 -109.90
C GLN A 262 27.08 -29.73 -110.65
N GLU A 263 27.50 -30.78 -109.94
CA GLU A 263 27.87 -32.07 -110.53
C GLU A 263 26.66 -32.79 -111.13
N GLU A 264 25.53 -32.83 -110.42
CA GLU A 264 24.27 -33.38 -110.92
C GLU A 264 23.79 -32.59 -112.15
N GLY A 265 23.84 -31.26 -112.11
CA GLY A 265 23.51 -30.40 -113.25
C GLY A 265 24.42 -30.67 -114.46
N LYS A 266 25.74 -30.82 -114.24
CA LYS A 266 26.69 -31.21 -115.29
C LYS A 266 26.40 -32.61 -115.82
N ALA A 267 26.09 -33.57 -114.96
CA ALA A 267 25.77 -34.94 -115.34
C ALA A 267 24.52 -34.98 -116.21
N ILE A 268 23.44 -34.32 -115.79
CA ILE A 268 22.19 -34.18 -116.57
C ILE A 268 22.47 -33.52 -117.92
N ALA A 269 23.18 -32.39 -117.95
CA ALA A 269 23.54 -31.71 -119.19
C ALA A 269 24.37 -32.61 -120.11
N SER A 270 25.38 -33.31 -119.57
CA SER A 270 26.21 -34.23 -120.35
C SER A 270 25.41 -35.40 -120.92
N HIS A 271 24.46 -35.93 -120.14
CA HIS A 271 23.58 -37.02 -120.58
C HIS A 271 22.63 -36.54 -121.67
N GLN A 272 22.08 -35.33 -121.54
CA GLN A 272 21.22 -34.72 -122.56
C GLN A 272 21.99 -34.44 -123.85
N VAL A 273 23.22 -33.91 -123.77
CA VAL A 273 24.10 -33.71 -124.93
C VAL A 273 24.46 -35.05 -125.58
N LYS A 274 24.76 -36.10 -124.80
CA LYS A 274 25.01 -37.44 -125.34
C LYS A 274 23.79 -38.01 -126.06
N ILE A 275 22.60 -37.95 -125.45
CA ILE A 275 21.35 -38.38 -126.10
C ILE A 275 21.14 -37.61 -127.40
N GLN A 276 21.35 -36.28 -127.40
CA GLN A 276 21.17 -35.46 -128.59
C GLN A 276 22.19 -35.81 -129.68
N ALA A 277 23.45 -36.02 -129.32
CA ALA A 277 24.49 -36.46 -130.24
C ALA A 277 24.22 -37.86 -130.80
N ASP A 278 23.78 -38.80 -129.97
CA ASP A 278 23.40 -40.15 -130.39
C ASP A 278 22.17 -40.14 -131.32
N LEU A 279 21.20 -39.26 -131.05
CA LEU A 279 20.04 -39.06 -131.91
C LEU A 279 20.48 -38.50 -133.28
N GLN A 280 21.33 -37.46 -133.28
CA GLN A 280 21.89 -36.89 -134.51
C GLN A 280 22.71 -37.91 -135.31
N ASN A 281 23.52 -38.73 -134.64
CA ASN A 281 24.27 -39.81 -135.30
C ASN A 281 23.33 -40.86 -135.91
N LYS A 282 22.27 -41.27 -135.20
CA LYS A 282 21.25 -42.17 -135.75
C LYS A 282 20.49 -41.56 -136.92
N GLU A 283 20.21 -40.26 -136.89
CA GLU A 283 19.63 -39.53 -138.02
C GLU A 283 20.58 -39.51 -139.23
N LEU A 284 21.89 -39.27 -139.02
CA LEU A 284 22.90 -39.34 -140.08
C LEU A 284 23.06 -40.75 -140.65
N GLU A 285 23.08 -41.79 -139.82
CA GLU A 285 23.10 -43.19 -140.27
C GLU A 285 21.84 -43.56 -141.06
N GLY A 286 20.66 -43.11 -140.58
CA GLY A 286 19.40 -43.26 -141.29
C GLY A 286 19.44 -42.59 -142.66
N ASN A 287 19.91 -41.34 -142.73
CA ASN A 287 20.10 -40.61 -143.97
C ASN A 287 21.10 -41.34 -144.91
N ASN A 288 22.22 -41.82 -144.39
CA ASN A 288 23.19 -42.60 -145.16
C ASN A 288 22.58 -43.88 -145.73
N ARG A 289 21.79 -44.64 -144.95
CA ARG A 289 21.07 -45.81 -145.46
C ARG A 289 20.06 -45.44 -146.54
N VAL A 290 19.33 -44.33 -146.39
CA VAL A 290 18.42 -43.83 -147.43
C VAL A 290 19.19 -43.47 -148.71
N TYR A 291 20.33 -42.77 -148.58
CA TYR A 291 21.19 -42.47 -149.73
C TYR A 291 21.77 -43.74 -150.36
N GLN A 292 22.14 -44.73 -149.57
CA GLN A 292 22.69 -45.99 -150.05
C GLN A 292 21.64 -46.83 -150.80
N LEU A 293 20.42 -46.95 -150.28
CA LEU A 293 19.29 -47.56 -150.99
C LEU A 293 18.95 -46.79 -152.27
N ARG A 294 19.10 -45.46 -152.27
CA ARG A 294 18.93 -44.64 -153.46
C ARG A 294 20.02 -44.87 -154.51
N ILE A 295 21.27 -45.08 -154.09
CA ILE A 295 22.36 -45.49 -154.98
C ILE A 295 22.08 -46.89 -155.53
N GLU A 296 21.71 -47.87 -154.69
CA GLU A 296 21.41 -49.24 -155.13
C GLU A 296 20.26 -49.29 -156.13
N SER A 297 19.18 -48.53 -155.90
CA SER A 297 18.06 -48.41 -156.85
C SER A 297 18.49 -47.73 -158.15
N LEU A 298 19.30 -46.66 -158.10
CA LEU A 298 19.87 -46.05 -159.31
C LEU A 298 20.80 -47.01 -160.06
N GLU A 299 21.62 -47.80 -159.36
CA GLU A 299 22.47 -48.83 -159.94
C GLU A 299 21.65 -49.96 -160.58
N GLN A 300 20.56 -50.39 -159.96
CA GLN A 300 19.60 -51.32 -160.57
C GLN A 300 18.99 -50.71 -161.83
N THR A 301 18.59 -49.43 -161.79
CA THR A 301 18.07 -48.71 -162.96
C THR A 301 19.12 -48.63 -164.08
N ILE A 302 20.40 -48.40 -163.73
CA ILE A 302 21.52 -48.41 -164.68
C ILE A 302 21.70 -49.81 -165.25
N LYS A 303 21.69 -50.87 -164.44
CA LYS A 303 21.78 -52.27 -164.91
C LYS A 303 20.64 -52.61 -165.86
N GLU A 304 19.41 -52.27 -165.54
CA GLU A 304 18.26 -52.46 -166.43
C GLU A 304 18.41 -51.66 -167.74
N SER A 305 18.86 -50.40 -167.67
CA SER A 305 19.12 -49.60 -168.86
C SER A 305 20.25 -50.18 -169.72
N SER A 306 21.30 -50.73 -169.10
CA SER A 306 22.42 -51.38 -169.79
C SER A 306 22.00 -52.70 -170.44
N ALA A 307 21.15 -53.49 -169.77
CA ALA A 307 20.56 -54.69 -170.35
C ALA A 307 19.66 -54.35 -171.55
N ARG A 308 18.95 -53.21 -171.48
CA ARG A 308 18.11 -52.70 -172.59
C ARG A 308 18.94 -52.16 -173.76
N ILE A 309 20.09 -51.54 -173.50
CA ILE A 309 21.06 -51.15 -174.53
C ILE A 309 21.68 -52.41 -175.17
N HIS A 310 22.00 -53.43 -174.38
CA HIS A 310 22.57 -54.67 -174.89
C HIS A 310 21.59 -55.42 -175.80
N SER A 311 20.30 -55.50 -175.42
CA SER A 311 19.27 -56.12 -176.25
C SER A 311 18.98 -55.34 -177.53
N LEU A 312 19.08 -54.00 -177.52
CA LEU A 312 18.98 -53.18 -178.72
C LEU A 312 20.22 -53.30 -179.63
N SER A 313 21.42 -53.51 -179.07
CA SER A 313 22.66 -53.69 -179.84
C SER A 313 22.79 -55.04 -180.55
N GLN A 314 22.04 -56.07 -180.10
CA GLN A 314 21.94 -57.37 -180.78
C GLN A 314 20.89 -57.39 -181.91
N GLN A 315 20.17 -56.28 -182.14
CA GLN A 315 19.17 -56.13 -183.20
C GLN A 315 19.65 -55.28 -184.40
N LEU A 316 20.95 -55.03 -184.55
CA LEU A 316 21.59 -54.29 -185.65
C LEU A 316 22.76 -55.08 -186.24
#